data_AF-A0A2K9JUX8-F1
#
_entry.id   AF-A0A2K9JUX8-F1
#
_cell.length_a   1.000
_cell.length_b   1.000
_cell.length_c   1.000
_cell.angle_alpha   90.00
_cell.angle_beta   90.00
_cell.angle_gamma   90.00
#
_symmetry.space_group_name_H-M   'P 1'
#
loop_
_entity.id
_entity.type
_entity.pdbx_description
1 polymer ?
#
loop_
_entity_poly.entity_id
_entity_poly.type
_entity_poly.pdbx_seq_one_letter_code
_entity_poly.pdbx_strand_id
1 'polypeptide(L)'
;MELKDKLILLLKSGGLSLLIAGGFYTLLFYMSAQFHHQVQFSPFSQDIGVNAMLIYSFLVFLFSAIFSYFFLKMHAARHDMHVDGLVLSIKYTHLVLWGGVVNIAIYILLHMNQHVLVLKQAKDSHTSAQQLEALVSYLPESGDVIDLAVAQNPATAPNTLTYLSLKRDFATHLALAMNPSTPKKVLEEIIGYYHGGQQDVVLNAVMKNPNVASGKVQLQVR
;
A
#
# COMPACT_ATOMS: atom_id res chain seq x y z
N MET A 1 -21.58 -45.07 11.00
CA MET A 1 -22.29 -43.93 10.40
C MET A 1 -21.78 -43.77 8.99
N GLU A 2 -22.65 -43.93 8.01
CA GLU A 2 -22.29 -43.88 6.59
C GLU A 2 -21.96 -42.45 6.14
N LEU A 3 -21.29 -42.29 4.99
CA LEU A 3 -20.92 -40.98 4.43
C LEU A 3 -22.15 -40.07 4.24
N LYS A 4 -23.28 -40.66 3.82
CA LYS A 4 -24.56 -39.97 3.64
C LYS A 4 -25.07 -39.35 4.95
N ASP A 5 -24.99 -40.08 6.05
CA ASP A 5 -25.44 -39.60 7.36
C ASP A 5 -24.56 -38.45 7.84
N LYS A 6 -23.24 -38.53 7.58
CA LYS A 6 -22.29 -37.45 7.92
C LYS A 6 -22.61 -36.18 7.15
N LEU A 7 -22.96 -36.30 5.87
CA LEU A 7 -23.33 -35.17 5.04
C LEU A 7 -24.62 -34.50 5.53
N ILE A 8 -25.64 -35.29 5.86
CA ILE A 8 -26.93 -34.78 6.38
C ILE A 8 -26.72 -34.08 7.72
N LEU A 9 -25.92 -34.65 8.62
CA LEU A 9 -25.57 -34.02 9.88
C LEU A 9 -24.82 -32.70 9.67
N LEU A 10 -23.89 -32.65 8.72
CA LEU A 10 -23.13 -31.44 8.38
C LEU A 10 -24.03 -30.31 7.83
N LEU A 11 -25.02 -30.66 7.02
CA LEU A 11 -26.04 -29.74 6.49
C LEU A 11 -26.94 -29.19 7.61
N LYS A 12 -27.48 -30.07 8.47
CA LYS A 12 -28.42 -29.70 9.54
C LYS A 12 -27.78 -28.97 10.72
N SER A 13 -26.49 -29.17 10.94
CA SER A 13 -25.72 -28.51 12.02
C SER A 13 -25.18 -27.13 11.63
N GLY A 14 -25.26 -26.75 10.36
CA GLY A 14 -24.64 -25.52 9.85
C GLY A 14 -23.15 -25.64 9.55
N GLY A 15 -22.54 -26.81 9.77
CA GLY A 15 -21.13 -27.06 9.47
C GLY A 15 -20.77 -26.77 8.00
N LEU A 16 -21.66 -27.12 7.06
CA LEU A 16 -21.45 -26.82 5.64
C LEU A 16 -21.52 -25.31 5.36
N SER A 17 -22.43 -24.59 6.02
CA SER A 17 -22.52 -23.13 5.90
C SER A 17 -21.26 -22.44 6.42
N LEU A 18 -20.71 -22.93 7.53
CA LEU A 18 -19.47 -22.42 8.10
C LEU A 18 -18.27 -22.63 7.17
N LEU A 19 -18.16 -23.79 6.53
CA LEU A 19 -17.10 -24.05 5.55
C LEU A 19 -17.20 -23.12 4.34
N ILE A 20 -18.40 -22.96 3.77
CA ILE A 20 -18.63 -22.09 2.61
C ILE A 20 -18.34 -20.63 2.97
N ALA A 21 -18.89 -20.14 4.08
CA ALA A 21 -18.68 -18.77 4.53
C ALA A 21 -17.21 -18.50 4.87
N GLY A 22 -16.55 -19.42 5.58
CA GLY A 22 -15.13 -19.31 5.93
C GLY A 22 -14.22 -19.27 4.70
N GLY A 23 -14.47 -20.13 3.70
CA GLY A 23 -13.75 -20.12 2.43
C GLY A 23 -13.95 -18.81 1.66
N PHE A 24 -15.21 -18.33 1.56
CA PHE A 24 -15.52 -17.04 0.95
C PHE A 24 -14.78 -15.89 1.63
N TYR A 25 -14.77 -15.84 2.97
CA TYR A 25 -14.08 -14.78 3.70
C TYR A 25 -12.57 -14.83 3.57
N THR A 26 -11.99 -16.02 3.57
CA THR A 26 -10.55 -16.18 3.37
C THR A 26 -10.14 -15.62 2.00
N LEU A 27 -10.89 -15.96 0.96
CA LEU A 27 -10.65 -15.43 -0.39
C LEU A 27 -10.87 -13.92 -0.48
N LEU A 28 -11.96 -13.42 0.11
CA LEU A 28 -12.29 -12.01 0.12
C LEU A 28 -11.21 -11.17 0.82
N PHE A 29 -10.73 -11.63 1.98
CA PHE A 29 -9.66 -10.95 2.71
C PHE A 29 -8.33 -11.03 1.97
N TYR A 30 -8.02 -12.16 1.32
CA TYR A 30 -6.85 -12.27 0.46
C TYR A 30 -6.90 -11.27 -0.71
N MET A 31 -8.01 -11.19 -1.44
CA MET A 31 -8.18 -10.24 -2.53
C MET A 31 -8.17 -8.78 -2.05
N SER A 32 -8.77 -8.52 -0.89
CA SER A 32 -8.72 -7.20 -0.24
C SER A 32 -7.28 -6.81 0.09
N ALA A 33 -6.48 -7.69 0.68
CA ALA A 33 -5.07 -7.43 0.97
C ALA A 33 -4.26 -7.10 -0.30
N GLN A 34 -4.47 -7.86 -1.39
CA GLN A 34 -3.81 -7.59 -2.68
C GLN A 34 -4.20 -6.21 -3.25
N PHE A 35 -5.46 -5.79 -3.10
CA PHE A 35 -5.90 -4.46 -3.53
C PHE A 35 -5.18 -3.35 -2.77
N HIS A 36 -4.97 -3.49 -1.46
CA HIS A 36 -4.25 -2.52 -0.65
C HIS A 36 -2.81 -2.28 -1.12
N HIS A 37 -2.15 -3.30 -1.68
CA HIS A 37 -0.81 -3.15 -2.29
C HIS A 37 -0.81 -2.38 -3.60
N GLN A 38 -1.95 -2.27 -4.29
CA GLN A 38 -2.08 -1.60 -5.59
C GLN A 38 -2.53 -0.13 -5.47
N VAL A 39 -3.05 0.29 -4.30
CA VAL A 39 -3.47 1.67 -4.09
C VAL A 39 -2.23 2.56 -4.02
N GLN A 40 -2.00 3.35 -5.07
CA GLN A 40 -0.95 4.36 -5.09
C GLN A 40 -1.18 5.40 -3.98
N PHE A 41 -0.29 5.41 -2.99
CA PHE A 41 -0.23 6.50 -2.02
C PHE A 41 0.30 7.76 -2.70
N SER A 42 -0.58 8.73 -2.95
CA SER A 42 -0.14 10.06 -3.40
C SER A 42 0.54 10.80 -2.23
N PRO A 43 1.80 11.25 -2.37
CA PRO A 43 2.51 12.00 -1.33
C PRO A 43 1.87 13.36 -0.98
N PHE A 44 0.86 13.79 -1.76
CA PHE A 44 0.16 15.06 -1.61
C PHE A 44 -1.22 14.94 -0.94
N SER A 45 -1.69 13.72 -0.67
CA SER A 45 -3.01 13.50 -0.08
C SER A 45 -2.94 12.50 1.07
N GLN A 46 -2.13 12.83 2.08
CA GLN A 46 -1.89 11.97 3.26
C GLN A 46 -3.17 11.39 3.85
N ASP A 47 -4.28 12.14 3.82
CA ASP A 47 -5.56 11.68 4.37
C ASP A 47 -6.42 10.90 3.37
N ILE A 48 -6.31 11.15 2.06
CA ILE A 48 -7.26 10.59 1.07
C ILE A 48 -7.03 9.08 0.88
N GLY A 49 -5.77 8.64 0.81
CA GLY A 49 -5.46 7.21 0.60
C GLY A 49 -5.88 6.34 1.79
N VAL A 50 -5.55 6.78 3.01
CA VAL A 50 -5.92 6.08 4.24
C VAL A 50 -7.44 6.09 4.45
N ASN A 51 -8.10 7.23 4.22
CA ASN A 51 -9.55 7.32 4.33
C ASN A 51 -10.24 6.44 3.27
N ALA A 52 -9.77 6.42 2.04
CA ALA A 52 -10.31 5.54 1.00
C ALA A 52 -10.14 4.05 1.33
N MET A 53 -8.98 3.67 1.87
CA MET A 53 -8.67 2.31 2.35
C MET A 53 -9.58 1.89 3.51
N LEU A 54 -9.78 2.79 4.50
CA LEU A 54 -10.69 2.56 5.62
C LEU A 54 -12.14 2.44 5.17
N ILE A 55 -12.60 3.34 4.28
CA ILE A 55 -13.96 3.31 3.71
C ILE A 55 -14.15 2.00 2.93
N TYR A 56 -13.19 1.62 2.08
CA TYR A 56 -13.25 0.37 1.33
C TYR A 56 -13.34 -0.84 2.26
N SER A 57 -12.46 -0.93 3.26
CA SER A 57 -12.46 -2.01 4.25
C SER A 57 -13.78 -2.08 5.01
N PHE A 58 -14.33 -0.94 5.40
CA PHE A 58 -15.64 -0.84 6.04
C PHE A 58 -16.77 -1.31 5.13
N LEU A 59 -16.79 -0.91 3.86
CA LEU A 59 -17.80 -1.33 2.89
C LEU A 59 -17.72 -2.83 2.63
N VAL A 60 -16.53 -3.36 2.39
CA VAL A 60 -16.31 -4.81 2.21
C VAL A 60 -16.87 -5.57 3.41
N PHE A 61 -16.64 -5.07 4.62
CA PHE A 61 -17.14 -5.66 5.86
C PHE A 61 -18.66 -5.57 6.00
N LEU A 62 -19.23 -4.41 5.73
CA LEU A 62 -20.67 -4.16 5.81
C LEU A 62 -21.43 -5.06 4.83
N PHE A 63 -21.02 -5.08 3.56
CA PHE A 63 -21.63 -5.94 2.54
C PHE A 63 -21.43 -7.42 2.85
N SER A 64 -20.27 -7.78 3.41
CA SER A 64 -19.99 -9.14 3.89
C SER A 64 -20.91 -9.60 5.01
N ALA A 65 -21.18 -8.74 6.00
CA ALA A 65 -22.08 -9.05 7.11
C ALA A 65 -23.52 -9.21 6.62
N ILE A 66 -23.97 -8.29 5.74
CA ILE A 66 -25.30 -8.35 5.12
C ILE A 66 -25.45 -9.63 4.30
N PHE A 67 -24.48 -9.94 3.43
CA PHE A 67 -24.50 -11.14 2.60
C PHE A 67 -24.58 -12.41 3.45
N SER A 68 -23.75 -12.54 4.49
CA SER A 68 -23.77 -13.72 5.35
C SER A 68 -25.06 -13.89 6.13
N TYR A 69 -25.68 -12.80 6.57
CA TYR A 69 -27.00 -12.88 7.20
C TYR A 69 -28.03 -13.50 6.26
N PHE A 70 -28.12 -13.00 5.01
CA PHE A 70 -29.07 -13.52 4.03
C PHE A 70 -28.73 -14.95 3.57
N PHE A 71 -27.44 -15.25 3.38
CA PHE A 71 -26.97 -16.59 3.03
C PHE A 71 -27.34 -17.61 4.10
N LEU A 72 -27.01 -17.34 5.37
CA LEU A 72 -27.32 -18.22 6.49
C LEU A 72 -28.84 -18.42 6.63
N LYS A 73 -29.63 -17.35 6.48
CA LYS A 73 -31.09 -17.42 6.52
C LYS A 73 -31.66 -18.30 5.38
N MET A 74 -31.16 -18.13 4.16
CA MET A 74 -31.62 -18.89 3.00
C MET A 74 -31.19 -20.37 3.08
N HIS A 75 -29.96 -20.63 3.52
CA HIS A 75 -29.43 -21.97 3.68
C HIS A 75 -30.14 -22.72 4.81
N ALA A 76 -30.48 -22.03 5.91
CA ALA A 76 -31.30 -22.58 6.99
C ALA A 76 -32.65 -23.06 6.48
N ALA A 77 -33.33 -22.22 5.70
CA ALA A 77 -34.63 -22.51 5.13
C ALA A 77 -34.60 -23.63 4.09
N ARG A 78 -33.50 -23.78 3.33
CA ARG A 78 -33.35 -24.83 2.30
C ARG A 78 -33.02 -26.21 2.86
N HIS A 79 -32.38 -26.28 4.02
CA HIS A 79 -31.83 -27.54 4.54
C HIS A 79 -32.39 -27.93 5.91
N ASP A 80 -33.48 -27.28 6.35
CA ASP A 80 -34.10 -27.49 7.66
C ASP A 80 -33.07 -27.48 8.81
N MET A 81 -32.20 -26.47 8.78
CA MET A 81 -31.13 -26.34 9.77
C MET A 81 -31.72 -26.13 11.16
N HIS A 82 -31.16 -26.82 12.16
CA HIS A 82 -31.59 -26.62 13.55
C HIS A 82 -31.36 -25.18 13.99
N VAL A 83 -32.27 -24.65 14.83
CA VAL A 83 -32.16 -23.30 15.39
C VAL A 83 -30.82 -23.11 16.11
N ASP A 84 -30.37 -24.11 16.87
CA ASP A 84 -29.07 -24.08 17.55
C ASP A 84 -27.90 -24.03 16.55
N GLY A 85 -27.99 -24.77 15.45
CA GLY A 85 -27.01 -24.74 14.36
C GLY A 85 -26.97 -23.40 13.63
N LEU A 86 -28.13 -22.77 13.41
CA LEU A 86 -28.23 -21.43 12.85
C LEU A 86 -27.63 -20.37 13.78
N VAL A 87 -27.99 -20.40 15.07
CA VAL A 87 -27.45 -19.48 16.09
C VAL A 87 -25.94 -19.63 16.21
N LEU A 88 -25.45 -20.86 16.21
CA LEU A 88 -24.01 -21.17 16.23
C LEU A 88 -23.33 -20.60 14.98
N SER A 89 -23.90 -20.82 13.80
CA SER A 89 -23.36 -20.32 12.53
C SER A 89 -23.28 -18.80 12.51
N ILE A 90 -24.34 -18.11 12.95
CA ILE A 90 -24.36 -16.63 13.05
C ILE A 90 -23.26 -16.14 14.00
N LYS A 91 -23.13 -16.74 15.19
CA LYS A 91 -22.11 -16.36 16.19
C LYS A 91 -20.70 -16.51 15.63
N TYR A 92 -20.39 -17.63 14.98
CA TYR A 92 -19.07 -17.87 14.40
C TYR A 92 -18.78 -16.93 13.23
N THR A 93 -19.76 -16.69 12.34
CA THR A 93 -19.58 -15.73 11.25
C THR A 93 -19.29 -14.33 11.77
N HIS A 94 -20.01 -13.87 12.79
CA HIS A 94 -19.72 -12.58 13.44
C HIS A 94 -18.35 -12.56 14.12
N LEU A 95 -17.94 -13.65 14.77
CA LEU A 95 -16.62 -13.74 15.41
C LEU A 95 -15.49 -13.63 14.38
N VAL A 96 -15.57 -14.33 13.24
CA VAL A 96 -14.59 -14.26 12.16
C VAL A 96 -14.53 -12.85 11.57
N LEU A 97 -15.70 -12.25 11.35
CA LEU A 97 -15.84 -10.88 10.89
C LEU A 97 -15.16 -9.90 11.87
N TRP A 98 -15.50 -9.93 13.16
CA TRP A 98 -14.85 -9.08 14.17
C TRP A 98 -13.34 -9.32 14.27
N GLY A 99 -12.89 -10.57 14.16
CA GLY A 99 -11.46 -10.90 14.07
C GLY A 99 -10.77 -10.22 12.88
N GLY A 100 -11.42 -10.19 11.72
CA GLY A 100 -10.95 -9.46 10.54
C GLY A 100 -10.85 -7.95 10.77
N VAL A 101 -11.85 -7.32 11.39
CA VAL A 101 -11.82 -5.87 11.71
C VAL A 101 -10.68 -5.54 12.66
N VAL A 102 -10.52 -6.33 13.72
CA VAL A 102 -9.43 -6.12 14.70
C VAL A 102 -8.08 -6.31 14.01
N ASN A 103 -7.93 -7.31 13.14
CA ASN A 103 -6.69 -7.53 12.41
C ASN A 103 -6.34 -6.35 11.49
N ILE A 104 -7.31 -5.85 10.70
CA ILE A 104 -7.12 -4.67 9.84
C ILE A 104 -6.80 -3.43 10.70
N ALA A 105 -7.51 -3.23 11.81
CA ALA A 105 -7.27 -2.11 12.71
C ALA A 105 -5.85 -2.15 13.31
N ILE A 106 -5.39 -3.33 13.76
CA ILE A 106 -4.02 -3.53 14.25
C ILE A 106 -3.01 -3.29 13.13
N TYR A 107 -3.26 -3.80 11.92
CA TYR A 107 -2.37 -3.60 10.77
C TYR A 107 -2.19 -2.11 10.45
N ILE A 108 -3.30 -1.37 10.37
CA ILE A 108 -3.27 0.08 10.14
C ILE A 108 -2.55 0.80 11.29
N LEU A 109 -2.85 0.45 12.54
CA LEU A 109 -2.26 1.11 13.70
C LEU A 109 -0.75 0.88 13.83
N LEU A 110 -0.27 -0.33 13.50
CA LEU A 110 1.15 -0.67 13.59
C LEU A 110 1.94 -0.24 12.35
N HIS A 111 1.48 -0.57 11.14
CA HIS A 111 2.28 -0.39 9.93
C HIS A 111 2.08 0.99 9.29
N MET A 112 0.84 1.46 9.14
CA MET A 112 0.60 2.77 8.50
C MET A 112 1.17 3.92 9.32
N ASN A 113 1.06 3.85 10.65
CA ASN A 113 1.63 4.88 11.51
C ASN A 113 3.17 4.97 11.36
N GLN A 114 3.85 3.82 11.28
CA GLN A 114 5.29 3.78 11.04
C GLN A 114 5.65 4.36 9.66
N HIS A 115 4.93 4.03 8.60
CA HIS A 115 5.17 4.58 7.26
C HIS A 115 4.97 6.10 7.21
N VAL A 116 3.94 6.62 7.88
CA VAL A 116 3.67 8.06 7.98
C VAL A 116 4.79 8.78 8.72
N LEU A 117 5.27 8.22 9.84
CA LEU A 117 6.38 8.78 10.60
C LEU A 117 7.67 8.78 9.80
N VAL A 118 7.98 7.69 9.09
CA VAL A 118 9.16 7.60 8.22
C VAL A 118 9.06 8.59 7.06
N LEU A 119 7.90 8.72 6.42
CA LEU A 119 7.69 9.71 5.36
C LEU A 119 7.84 11.14 5.89
N LYS A 120 7.34 11.42 7.10
CA LYS A 120 7.51 12.71 7.75
C LYS A 120 8.99 13.01 8.00
N GLN A 121 9.74 12.02 8.48
CA GLN A 121 11.18 12.15 8.67
C GLN A 121 11.92 12.35 7.33
N ALA A 122 11.53 11.63 6.27
CA ALA A 122 12.13 11.81 4.95
C ALA A 122 11.91 13.22 4.37
N LYS A 123 10.75 13.83 4.64
CA LYS A 123 10.41 15.20 4.22
C LYS A 123 11.00 16.30 5.08
N ASP A 124 11.42 16.00 6.31
CA ASP A 124 11.93 16.99 7.24
C ASP A 124 13.34 17.46 6.84
N SER A 125 13.49 18.77 6.63
CA SER A 125 14.76 19.41 6.26
C SER A 125 15.84 19.31 7.34
N HIS A 126 15.46 18.99 8.58
CA HIS A 126 16.38 18.80 9.70
C HIS A 126 16.88 17.36 9.83
N THR A 127 16.32 16.41 9.07
CA THR A 127 16.79 15.02 9.07
C THR A 127 18.19 14.95 8.50
N SER A 128 19.09 14.26 9.21
CA SER A 128 20.49 14.16 8.79
C SER A 128 20.65 13.27 7.54
N ALA A 129 21.70 13.51 6.77
CA ALA A 129 22.04 12.69 5.61
C ALA A 129 22.14 11.19 5.95
N GLN A 130 22.74 10.85 7.10
CA GLN A 130 22.87 9.47 7.57
C GLN A 130 21.51 8.85 7.90
N GLN A 131 20.60 9.62 8.49
CA GLN A 131 19.24 9.14 8.74
C GLN A 131 18.49 8.93 7.43
N LEU A 132 18.58 9.86 6.49
CA LEU A 132 17.95 9.76 5.16
C LEU A 132 18.45 8.54 4.38
N GLU A 133 19.75 8.25 4.44
CA GLU A 133 20.34 7.04 3.85
C GLU A 133 19.70 5.76 4.41
N ALA A 134 19.45 5.70 5.72
CA ALA A 134 18.81 4.56 6.36
C ALA A 134 17.32 4.40 6.00
N LEU A 135 16.67 5.46 5.47
CA LEU A 135 15.26 5.40 5.02
C LEU A 135 15.13 4.87 3.59
N VAL A 136 16.21 4.91 2.81
CA VAL A 136 16.20 4.39 1.44
C VAL A 136 15.93 2.89 1.47
N SER A 137 15.02 2.42 0.62
CA SER A 137 14.62 1.01 0.57
C SER A 137 14.01 0.48 1.88
N TYR A 138 13.54 1.36 2.78
CA TYR A 138 12.78 0.96 3.98
C TYR A 138 11.56 0.09 3.66
N LEU A 139 10.96 0.28 2.47
CA LEU A 139 9.93 -0.59 1.92
C LEU A 139 10.35 -1.04 0.52
N PRO A 140 11.00 -2.19 0.33
CA PRO A 140 11.42 -2.62 -0.99
C PRO A 140 10.24 -2.87 -1.96
N GLU A 141 9.06 -3.20 -1.42
CA GLU A 141 7.84 -3.44 -2.20
C GLU A 141 6.92 -2.22 -2.33
N SER A 142 7.21 -1.11 -1.64
CA SER A 142 6.32 0.08 -1.58
C SER A 142 7.07 1.41 -1.47
N GLY A 143 8.38 1.39 -1.73
CA GLY A 143 9.35 2.41 -1.33
C GLY A 143 9.36 3.67 -2.18
N ASP A 144 8.61 3.70 -3.28
CA ASP A 144 8.62 4.81 -4.24
C ASP A 144 8.36 6.17 -3.57
N VAL A 145 7.42 6.21 -2.60
CA VAL A 145 7.04 7.48 -1.96
C VAL A 145 8.11 7.97 -0.97
N ILE A 146 8.76 7.05 -0.25
CA ILE A 146 9.82 7.38 0.72
C ILE A 146 11.10 7.73 -0.04
N ASP A 147 11.47 6.94 -1.04
CA ASP A 147 12.62 7.18 -1.91
C ASP A 147 12.49 8.53 -2.64
N LEU A 148 11.29 8.86 -3.15
CA LEU A 148 10.99 10.17 -3.71
C LEU A 148 11.17 11.30 -2.69
N ALA A 149 10.66 11.13 -1.46
CA ALA A 149 10.80 12.13 -0.41
C ALA A 149 12.28 12.35 -0.03
N VAL A 150 13.06 11.27 0.07
CA VAL A 150 14.51 11.32 0.27
C VAL A 150 15.18 12.01 -0.92
N ALA A 151 14.82 11.71 -2.16
CA ALA A 151 15.36 12.38 -3.35
C ALA A 151 15.04 13.88 -3.39
N GLN A 152 13.91 14.33 -2.85
CA GLN A 152 13.53 15.75 -2.77
C GLN A 152 14.24 16.50 -1.65
N ASN A 153 14.70 15.80 -0.60
CA ASN A 153 15.26 16.45 0.58
C ASN A 153 16.65 17.03 0.28
N PRO A 154 16.87 18.35 0.44
CA PRO A 154 18.16 18.98 0.14
C PRO A 154 19.30 18.49 1.05
N ALA A 155 18.99 17.93 2.23
CA ALA A 155 19.98 17.36 3.15
C ALA A 155 20.49 15.96 2.72
N THR A 156 19.89 15.35 1.69
CA THR A 156 20.28 14.02 1.22
C THR A 156 21.68 14.02 0.62
N ALA A 157 22.49 13.05 1.02
CA ALA A 157 23.87 12.94 0.60
C ALA A 157 24.00 12.59 -0.90
N PRO A 158 25.03 13.12 -1.60
CA PRO A 158 25.33 12.80 -3.00
C PRO A 158 25.37 11.29 -3.33
N ASN A 159 25.93 10.48 -2.42
CA ASN A 159 26.02 9.03 -2.60
C ASN A 159 24.64 8.36 -2.58
N THR A 160 23.77 8.79 -1.67
CA THR A 160 22.38 8.32 -1.57
C THR A 160 21.58 8.70 -2.81
N LEU A 161 21.73 9.94 -3.31
CA LEU A 161 21.09 10.40 -4.55
C LEU A 161 21.57 9.60 -5.77
N THR A 162 22.85 9.21 -5.80
CA THR A 162 23.41 8.33 -6.84
C THR A 162 22.82 6.92 -6.78
N TYR A 163 22.59 6.38 -5.58
CA TYR A 163 21.90 5.09 -5.46
C TYR A 163 20.44 5.18 -5.93
N LEU A 164 19.72 6.25 -5.56
CA LEU A 164 18.33 6.46 -5.96
C LEU A 164 18.17 6.64 -7.48
N SER A 165 19.17 7.20 -8.19
CA SER A 165 19.11 7.33 -9.65
C SER A 165 19.02 5.98 -10.37
N LEU A 166 19.49 4.90 -9.74
CA LEU A 166 19.45 3.54 -10.32
C LEU A 166 18.03 2.94 -10.34
N LYS A 167 17.09 3.45 -9.55
CA LYS A 167 15.73 2.89 -9.41
C LYS A 167 14.82 3.14 -10.63
N ARG A 168 15.25 3.94 -11.62
CA ARG A 168 14.56 4.21 -12.90
C ARG A 168 13.10 4.67 -12.78
N ASP A 169 12.70 5.20 -11.63
CA ASP A 169 11.40 5.83 -11.43
C ASP A 169 11.43 7.29 -11.92
N PHE A 170 10.44 7.65 -12.76
CA PHE A 170 10.38 8.98 -13.38
C PHE A 170 10.17 10.10 -12.35
N ALA A 171 9.32 9.88 -11.35
CA ALA A 171 9.08 10.90 -10.32
C ALA A 171 10.34 11.13 -9.48
N THR A 172 11.03 10.05 -9.10
CA THR A 172 12.31 10.11 -8.38
C THR A 172 13.37 10.83 -9.21
N HIS A 173 13.47 10.54 -10.51
CA HIS A 173 14.40 11.23 -11.42
C HIS A 173 14.13 12.74 -11.52
N LEU A 174 12.87 13.18 -11.52
CA LEU A 174 12.53 14.60 -11.46
C LEU A 174 12.91 15.24 -10.13
N ALA A 175 12.73 14.54 -9.02
CA ALA A 175 13.17 15.01 -7.71
C ALA A 175 14.69 15.16 -7.64
N LEU A 176 15.43 14.15 -8.12
CA LEU A 176 16.89 14.21 -8.25
C LEU A 176 17.32 15.40 -9.11
N ALA A 177 16.65 15.62 -10.26
CA ALA A 177 16.96 16.73 -11.15
C ALA A 177 16.85 18.10 -10.44
N MET A 178 15.90 18.27 -9.53
CA MET A 178 15.68 19.54 -8.82
C MET A 178 16.52 19.69 -7.55
N ASN A 179 17.04 18.61 -6.98
CA ASN A 179 17.74 18.64 -5.70
C ASN A 179 19.14 19.27 -5.82
N PRO A 180 19.48 20.31 -5.03
CA PRO A 180 20.78 20.98 -5.11
C PRO A 180 21.96 20.04 -4.82
N SER A 181 21.78 19.00 -4.00
CA SER A 181 22.84 18.07 -3.62
C SER A 181 23.11 16.98 -4.68
N THR A 182 22.35 16.96 -5.78
CA THR A 182 22.50 15.96 -6.84
C THR A 182 23.82 16.13 -7.60
N PRO A 183 24.64 15.07 -7.71
CA PRO A 183 25.89 15.12 -8.47
C PRO A 183 25.67 15.46 -9.94
N LYS A 184 26.58 16.24 -10.52
CA LYS A 184 26.62 16.54 -11.96
C LYS A 184 26.45 15.29 -12.83
N LYS A 185 27.19 14.22 -12.52
CA LYS A 185 27.16 12.97 -13.27
C LYS A 185 25.75 12.35 -13.30
N VAL A 186 25.04 12.38 -12.16
CA VAL A 186 23.66 11.88 -12.06
C VAL A 186 22.72 12.73 -12.90
N LEU A 187 22.87 14.06 -12.91
CA LEU A 187 22.07 14.95 -13.77
C LEU A 187 22.27 14.63 -15.26
N GLU A 188 23.51 14.44 -15.69
CA GLU A 188 23.85 14.08 -17.08
C GLU A 188 23.30 12.69 -17.46
N GLU A 189 23.41 11.70 -16.56
CA GLU A 189 22.86 10.36 -16.75
C GLU A 189 21.33 10.37 -16.88
N ILE A 190 20.62 11.12 -16.03
CA ILE A 190 19.15 11.20 -16.09
C ILE A 190 18.70 11.90 -17.39
N ILE A 191 19.38 12.97 -17.82
CA ILE A 191 19.08 13.63 -19.11
C ILE A 191 19.28 12.66 -20.28
N GLY A 192 20.36 11.88 -20.28
CA GLY A 192 20.66 10.92 -21.34
C GLY A 192 19.78 9.66 -21.32
N TYR A 193 19.18 9.32 -20.18
CA TYR A 193 18.32 8.15 -20.02
C TYR A 193 16.94 8.31 -20.70
N TYR A 194 16.40 9.53 -20.74
CA TYR A 194 15.10 9.82 -21.35
C TYR A 194 15.23 10.37 -22.77
N HIS A 195 14.20 10.14 -23.59
CA HIS A 195 14.14 10.60 -24.97
C HIS A 195 12.79 11.24 -25.30
N GLY A 196 12.78 12.13 -26.31
CA GLY A 196 11.57 12.82 -26.75
C GLY A 196 10.96 13.70 -25.64
N GLY A 197 9.63 13.74 -25.54
CA GLY A 197 8.94 14.62 -24.61
C GLY A 197 9.29 14.41 -23.12
N GLN A 198 9.73 13.22 -22.72
CA GLN A 198 10.20 12.98 -21.35
C GLN A 198 11.55 13.67 -21.08
N GLN A 199 12.43 13.70 -22.07
CA GLN A 199 13.72 14.38 -21.98
C GLN A 199 13.53 15.88 -21.76
N ASP A 200 12.55 16.49 -22.45
CA ASP A 200 12.23 17.91 -22.28
C ASP A 200 11.76 18.23 -20.86
N VAL A 201 10.94 17.35 -20.26
CA VAL A 201 10.45 17.52 -18.87
C VAL A 201 11.61 17.43 -17.88
N VAL A 202 12.49 16.44 -18.06
CA VAL A 202 13.68 16.27 -17.22
C VAL A 202 14.64 17.44 -17.37
N LEU A 203 14.91 17.89 -18.60
CA LEU A 203 15.78 19.03 -18.86
C LEU A 203 15.24 20.28 -18.16
N ASN A 204 13.93 20.53 -18.27
CA ASN A 204 13.28 21.62 -17.56
C ASN A 204 13.41 21.51 -16.02
N ALA A 205 13.36 20.30 -15.47
CA ALA A 205 13.57 20.08 -14.03
C ALA A 205 15.04 20.34 -13.63
N VAL A 206 16.00 19.87 -14.44
CA VAL A 206 17.43 20.10 -14.22
C VAL A 206 17.78 21.59 -14.30
N MET A 207 17.17 22.33 -15.22
CA MET A 207 17.37 23.79 -15.32
C MET A 207 16.83 24.56 -14.10
N LYS A 208 15.92 23.96 -13.33
CA LYS A 208 15.43 24.51 -12.05
C LYS A 208 16.31 24.14 -10.86
N ASN A 209 17.31 23.27 -11.03
CA ASN A 209 18.25 22.93 -9.98
C ASN A 209 19.03 24.18 -9.55
N PRO A 210 19.09 24.51 -8.23
CA PRO A 210 19.78 25.72 -7.77
C PRO A 210 21.24 25.81 -8.20
N ASN A 211 21.95 24.67 -8.28
CA ASN A 211 23.35 24.64 -8.66
C ASN A 211 23.57 24.72 -10.18
N VAL A 212 22.60 24.30 -10.99
CA VAL A 212 22.64 24.50 -12.45
C VAL A 212 22.22 25.93 -12.80
N ALA A 213 21.12 26.41 -12.23
CA ALA A 213 20.59 27.76 -12.46
C ALA A 213 21.57 28.87 -12.05
N SER A 214 22.36 28.65 -10.99
CA SER A 214 23.42 29.58 -10.56
C SER A 214 24.73 29.45 -11.34
N GLY A 215 24.81 28.52 -12.29
CA GLY A 215 26.02 28.26 -13.08
C GLY A 215 27.14 27.53 -12.33
N LYS A 216 26.92 27.09 -11.09
CA LYS A 216 27.90 26.30 -10.31
C LYS A 216 28.16 24.92 -10.93
N VAL A 217 27.16 24.35 -11.60
CA VAL A 217 27.27 23.10 -12.34
C VAL A 217 27.01 23.37 -13.82
N GLN A 218 28.04 23.17 -14.64
CA GLN A 218 27.93 23.22 -16.10
C GLN A 218 27.76 21.81 -16.64
N LEU A 219 26.61 21.55 -17.28
CA LEU A 219 26.26 20.26 -17.85
C LEU A 219 26.82 20.14 -19.27
N GLN A 220 27.37 18.99 -19.61
CA GLN A 220 27.71 18.64 -20.98
C GLN A 220 26.59 17.74 -21.53
N VAL A 221 25.51 18.36 -22.00
CA VAL A 221 24.45 17.61 -22.69
C VAL A 221 24.95 17.33 -24.10
N ARG A 222 25.16 16.05 -24.42
CA ARG A 222 25.71 15.57 -25.70
C ARG A 222 24.60 15.22 -26.67
#